data_AF-A0A9D7SA08-F1
#
_entry.id   AF-A0A9D7SA08-F1
#
_cell.length_a   1.000
_cell.length_b   1.000
_cell.length_c   1.000
_cell.angle_alpha   90.00
_cell.angle_beta   90.00
_cell.angle_gamma   90.00
#
_symmetry.space_group_name_H-M   'P 1'
#
loop_
_entity.id
_entity.type
_entity.pdbx_description
1 polymer ?
#
loop_
_entity_poly.entity_id
_entity_poly.type
_entity_poly.pdbx_seq_one_letter_code
_entity_poly.pdbx_strand_id
1 'polypeptide(L)'
;MDQALGLSESWIALCRFCIWHDRNFNCFPGYELDIYERLADHFGGKPHWPVPAFIPITFELTVLFAAWGMTITFYTICGLWPGVSNPQLDLRTTDDKFCIAFDKAEVSESDAKIFP
;
A
#
# COMPACT_ATOMS: atom_id res chain seq x y z
N MET A 1 5.74 -20.02 3.56
CA MET A 1 7.21 -19.86 3.46
C MET A 1 7.72 -19.13 4.71
N ASP A 2 7.12 -18.00 5.07
CA ASP A 2 7.46 -17.25 6.29
C ASP A 2 7.29 -18.06 7.58
N GLN A 3 6.23 -18.89 7.66
CA GLN A 3 6.01 -19.79 8.80
C GLN A 3 7.05 -20.92 8.91
N ALA A 4 7.71 -21.31 7.81
CA ALA A 4 8.82 -22.26 7.81
C ALA A 4 10.17 -21.56 8.13
N LEU A 5 10.23 -20.24 7.96
CA LEU A 5 11.38 -19.39 8.28
C LEU A 5 11.28 -18.76 9.68
N GLY A 6 10.18 -18.98 10.41
CA GLY A 6 9.97 -18.45 11.76
C GLY A 6 9.81 -16.92 11.82
N LEU A 7 9.59 -16.27 10.67
CA LEU A 7 9.45 -14.81 10.59
C LEU A 7 8.06 -14.38 11.07
N SER A 8 8.01 -13.25 11.79
CA SER A 8 6.75 -12.68 12.25
C SER A 8 5.93 -12.13 11.08
N GLU A 9 4.61 -12.30 11.16
CA GLU A 9 3.66 -11.80 10.16
C GLU A 9 3.86 -10.28 9.94
N SER A 10 3.93 -9.85 8.67
CA SER A 10 4.16 -8.45 8.37
C SER A 10 2.93 -7.59 8.70
N TRP A 11 3.16 -6.42 9.28
CA TRP A 11 2.13 -5.46 9.70
C TRP A 11 1.46 -4.72 8.52
N ILE A 12 1.82 -5.06 7.28
CA ILE A 12 1.38 -4.40 6.05
C ILE A 12 -0.14 -4.59 5.85
N ALA A 13 -0.68 -5.72 6.31
CA ALA A 13 -2.12 -5.99 6.28
C ALA A 13 -2.92 -5.07 7.23
N LEU A 14 -2.34 -4.71 8.38
CA LEU A 14 -2.97 -3.83 9.37
C LEU A 14 -2.92 -2.36 8.91
N CYS A 15 -1.78 -1.91 8.36
CA CYS A 15 -1.65 -0.56 7.79
C CYS A 15 -2.67 -0.30 6.67
N ARG A 16 -2.98 -1.33 5.87
CA ARG A 16 -4.02 -1.27 4.82
C ARG A 16 -5.40 -0.96 5.40
N PHE A 17 -5.74 -1.46 6.58
CA PHE A 17 -7.03 -1.25 7.22
C PHE A 17 -7.16 0.17 7.80
N CYS A 18 -6.11 0.67 8.45
CA CYS A 18 -6.09 2.00 9.05
C CYS A 18 -6.12 3.14 8.01
N ILE A 19 -5.35 3.01 6.92
CA ILE A 19 -5.32 4.02 5.84
C ILE A 19 -6.66 4.09 5.10
N TRP A 20 -7.37 2.96 4.99
CA TRP A 20 -8.70 2.91 4.38
C TRP A 20 -9.77 3.54 5.28
N HIS A 21 -9.74 3.30 6.59
CA HIS A 21 -10.72 3.87 7.54
C HIS A 21 -10.62 5.40 7.63
N ASP A 22 -9.40 5.95 7.75
CA ASP A 22 -9.21 7.40 7.91
C ASP A 22 -9.58 8.21 6.66
N ARG A 23 -9.40 7.66 5.45
CA ARG A 23 -9.74 8.38 4.20
C ARG A 23 -11.23 8.35 3.87
N ASN A 24 -11.92 7.24 4.11
CA ASN A 24 -13.36 7.16 3.82
C ASN A 24 -14.17 8.04 4.79
N PHE A 25 -13.72 8.19 6.04
CA PHE A 25 -14.39 9.04 7.03
C PHE A 25 -14.18 10.55 6.79
N ASN A 26 -12.97 10.97 6.39
CA ASN A 26 -12.66 12.40 6.20
C ASN A 26 -13.00 12.95 4.81
N CYS A 27 -13.10 12.10 3.79
CA CYS A 27 -13.43 12.56 2.44
C CYS A 27 -14.96 12.74 2.24
N PHE A 28 -15.78 12.07 3.05
CA PHE A 28 -17.25 12.13 2.98
C PHE A 28 -17.86 13.53 3.27
N PRO A 29 -17.48 14.23 4.35
CA PRO A 29 -18.10 15.52 4.67
C PRO A 29 -17.57 16.70 3.83
N GLY A 30 -16.37 16.59 3.24
CA GLY A 30 -15.73 17.68 2.51
C GLY A 30 -16.27 17.88 1.10
N TYR A 31 -16.59 16.79 0.39
CA TYR A 31 -17.21 16.93 -0.93
C TYR A 31 -18.63 17.49 -0.79
N GLU A 32 -19.40 17.13 0.24
CA GLU A 32 -20.79 17.57 0.37
C GLU A 32 -20.88 19.10 0.39
N LEU A 33 -20.07 19.80 1.19
CA LEU A 33 -20.10 21.27 1.32
C LEU A 33 -19.72 22.01 0.02
N ASP A 34 -18.70 21.53 -0.68
CA ASP A 34 -18.15 22.22 -1.87
C ASP A 34 -19.06 22.06 -3.10
N ILE A 35 -19.87 20.98 -3.15
CA ILE A 35 -20.87 20.80 -4.21
C ILE A 35 -22.18 21.51 -3.86
N TYR A 36 -22.54 21.70 -2.57
CA TYR A 36 -23.70 22.52 -2.17
C TYR A 36 -23.55 23.99 -2.59
N GLU A 37 -22.37 24.58 -2.40
CA GLU A 37 -22.15 25.97 -2.78
C GLU A 37 -22.05 26.16 -4.31
N ARG A 38 -21.65 25.12 -5.06
CA ARG A 38 -21.47 25.18 -6.54
C ARG A 38 -22.70 24.73 -7.34
N LEU A 39 -23.57 23.88 -6.80
CA LEU A 39 -24.83 23.47 -7.44
C LEU A 39 -25.98 24.46 -7.25
N ALA A 40 -25.80 25.47 -6.39
CA ALA A 40 -26.74 26.58 -6.26
C ALA A 40 -26.88 27.40 -7.55
N ASP A 41 -25.88 27.34 -8.45
CA ASP A 41 -25.93 27.94 -9.79
C ASP A 41 -26.38 26.92 -10.85
N HIS A 42 -27.70 26.79 -10.97
CA HIS A 42 -28.45 26.66 -12.24
C HIS A 42 -27.92 25.76 -13.39
N PHE A 43 -27.47 24.53 -13.12
CA PHE A 43 -27.36 23.50 -14.19
C PHE A 43 -28.49 22.46 -14.13
N GLY A 44 -29.56 22.69 -14.90
CA GLY A 44 -30.47 21.64 -15.36
C GLY A 44 -31.61 21.21 -14.42
N GLY A 45 -31.92 21.97 -13.36
CA GLY A 45 -33.14 21.75 -12.55
C GLY A 45 -33.15 20.46 -11.70
N LYS A 46 -31.98 19.86 -11.45
CA LYS A 46 -31.85 18.68 -10.60
C LYS A 46 -32.01 19.06 -9.11
N PRO A 47 -32.59 18.17 -8.27
CA PRO A 47 -32.74 18.43 -6.84
C PRO A 47 -31.37 18.63 -6.18
N HIS A 48 -31.31 19.46 -5.14
CA HIS A 48 -30.08 19.84 -4.40
C HIS A 48 -29.28 18.63 -3.85
N TRP A 49 -29.88 17.45 -3.78
CA TRP A 49 -29.26 16.22 -3.25
C TRP A 49 -29.30 15.08 -4.30
N PRO A 50 -28.52 15.12 -5.38
CA PRO A 50 -28.52 14.06 -6.40
C PRO A 50 -27.58 12.89 -6.04
N VAL A 51 -27.88 12.13 -4.96
CA VAL A 51 -27.09 10.93 -4.55
C VAL A 51 -26.72 10.00 -5.70
N PRO A 52 -27.63 9.65 -6.62
CA PRO A 52 -27.33 8.62 -7.62
C PRO A 52 -26.21 9.03 -8.58
N ALA A 53 -25.99 10.33 -8.79
CA ALA A 53 -24.94 10.82 -9.67
C ALA A 53 -23.54 10.69 -9.04
N PHE A 54 -23.43 10.63 -7.71
CA PHE A 54 -22.15 10.57 -7.00
C PHE A 54 -21.63 9.15 -6.81
N ILE A 55 -22.47 8.12 -6.94
CA ILE A 55 -22.10 6.72 -6.74
C ILE A 55 -20.93 6.29 -7.66
N PRO A 56 -20.91 6.60 -8.97
CA PRO A 56 -19.78 6.22 -9.82
C PRO A 56 -18.49 6.98 -9.46
N ILE A 57 -18.60 8.25 -9.08
CA ILE A 57 -17.46 9.12 -8.76
C ILE A 57 -16.79 8.71 -7.46
N THR A 58 -17.57 8.42 -6.41
CA THR A 58 -17.02 7.93 -5.14
C THR A 58 -16.46 6.51 -5.26
N PHE A 59 -17.08 5.66 -6.10
CA PHE A 59 -16.52 4.35 -6.43
C PHE A 59 -15.13 4.47 -7.08
N GLU A 60 -14.98 5.32 -8.09
CA GLU A 60 -13.68 5.53 -8.76
C GLU A 60 -12.63 6.12 -7.81
N LEU A 61 -13.00 7.12 -6.99
CA LEU A 61 -12.08 7.75 -6.03
C LEU A 61 -11.61 6.79 -4.93
N THR A 62 -12.50 5.95 -4.40
CA THR A 62 -12.12 4.98 -3.35
C THR A 62 -11.15 3.93 -3.88
N VAL A 63 -11.38 3.42 -5.10
CA VAL A 63 -10.46 2.48 -5.76
C VAL A 63 -9.12 3.15 -6.07
N LEU A 64 -9.12 4.37 -6.58
CA LEU A 64 -7.91 5.14 -6.88
C LEU A 64 -7.06 5.36 -5.63
N PHE A 65 -7.66 5.82 -4.53
CA PHE A 65 -6.94 6.07 -3.30
C PHE A 65 -6.48 4.78 -2.60
N ALA A 66 -7.24 3.68 -2.71
CA ALA A 66 -6.81 2.38 -2.21
C ALA A 66 -5.58 1.85 -2.96
N ALA A 67 -5.58 1.93 -4.29
CA ALA A 67 -4.44 1.50 -5.11
C ALA A 67 -3.19 2.36 -4.85
N TRP A 68 -3.36 3.69 -4.81
CA TRP A 68 -2.25 4.61 -4.60
C TRP A 68 -1.67 4.52 -3.18
N GLY A 69 -2.52 4.47 -2.16
CA GLY A 69 -2.10 4.30 -0.77
C GLY A 69 -1.31 3.01 -0.56
N MET A 70 -1.81 1.90 -1.09
CA MET A 70 -1.10 0.62 -0.97
C MET A 70 0.25 0.64 -1.70
N THR A 71 0.30 1.24 -2.89
CA THR A 71 1.54 1.32 -3.67
C THR A 71 2.61 2.11 -2.93
N ILE A 72 2.25 3.23 -2.30
CA ILE A 72 3.18 4.03 -1.51
C ILE A 72 3.63 3.27 -0.26
N THR A 73 2.69 2.68 0.48
CA THR A 73 3.03 1.91 1.69
C THR A 73 4.00 0.78 1.37
N PHE A 74 3.82 0.09 0.24
CA PHE A 74 4.75 -0.94 -0.23
C PHE A 74 6.16 -0.37 -0.46
N TYR A 75 6.30 0.72 -1.21
CA TYR A 75 7.60 1.34 -1.44
C TYR A 75 8.27 1.83 -0.15
N THR A 76 7.50 2.36 0.82
CA THR A 76 8.04 2.84 2.09
C THR A 76 8.50 1.72 3.02
N ILE A 77 7.74 0.62 3.11
CA ILE A 77 8.06 -0.48 4.03
C ILE A 77 9.20 -1.34 3.47
N CYS A 78 9.20 -1.61 2.16
CA CYS A 78 10.26 -2.39 1.54
C CYS A 78 11.53 -1.56 1.26
N GLY A 79 11.52 -0.25 1.52
CA GLY A 79 12.65 0.63 1.22
C GLY A 79 12.98 0.75 -0.27
N LEU A 80 12.03 0.43 -1.14
CA LEU A 80 12.20 0.39 -2.60
C LEU A 80 11.89 1.74 -3.26
N TRP A 81 12.22 2.84 -2.58
CA TRP A 81 11.93 4.17 -3.11
C TRP A 81 12.66 4.37 -4.44
N PRO A 82 12.06 5.01 -5.46
CA PRO A 82 12.71 5.25 -6.75
C PRO A 82 14.03 6.00 -6.54
N GLY A 83 15.15 5.33 -6.84
CA GLY A 83 16.51 5.84 -6.64
C GLY A 83 17.29 5.15 -5.51
N VAL A 84 16.68 4.26 -4.73
CA VAL A 84 17.38 3.45 -3.72
C VAL A 84 17.99 2.21 -4.38
N SER A 85 19.31 2.06 -4.27
CA SER A 85 20.01 0.84 -4.68
C SER A 85 20.04 -0.13 -3.50
N ASN A 86 19.24 -1.19 -3.56
CA ASN A 86 19.26 -2.24 -2.55
C ASN A 86 20.45 -3.18 -2.81
N PRO A 87 21.36 -3.43 -1.85
CA PRO A 87 22.47 -4.35 -2.05
C PRO A 87 21.97 -5.78 -2.36
N GLN A 88 22.36 -6.30 -3.52
CA GLN A 88 22.09 -7.67 -3.90
C GLN A 88 23.16 -8.60 -3.31
N LEU A 89 22.75 -9.65 -2.60
CA LEU A 89 23.65 -10.59 -1.92
C LEU A 89 24.43 -11.48 -2.90
N ASP A 90 23.76 -11.97 -3.94
CA ASP A 90 24.38 -12.69 -5.06
C ASP A 90 23.56 -12.49 -6.35
N LEU A 91 24.25 -12.36 -7.49
CA LEU A 91 23.64 -12.06 -8.80
C LEU A 91 22.69 -13.18 -9.26
N ARG A 92 22.97 -14.42 -8.86
CA ARG A 92 22.21 -15.62 -9.22
C ARG A 92 20.92 -15.81 -8.41
N THR A 93 20.70 -14.97 -7.39
CA THR A 93 19.49 -15.05 -6.54
C THR A 93 18.21 -14.80 -7.33
N THR A 94 18.30 -14.07 -8.44
CA THR A 94 17.15 -13.75 -9.29
C THR A 94 16.82 -14.87 -10.30
N ASP A 95 17.77 -15.77 -10.59
CA ASP A 95 17.64 -16.75 -11.68
C ASP A 95 17.51 -18.20 -11.18
N ASP A 96 18.46 -18.70 -10.37
CA ASP A 96 18.55 -20.15 -10.09
C ASP A 96 18.73 -20.56 -8.63
N LYS A 97 19.09 -19.64 -7.73
CA LYS A 97 19.45 -19.97 -6.34
C LYS A 97 18.63 -19.17 -5.34
N PHE A 98 18.26 -19.81 -4.22
CA PHE A 98 17.71 -19.12 -3.06
C PHE A 98 18.84 -18.77 -2.09
N CYS A 99 18.90 -17.51 -1.65
CA CYS A 99 19.86 -17.05 -0.65
C CYS A 99 19.16 -16.87 0.70
N ILE A 100 19.74 -17.43 1.77
CA ILE A 100 19.34 -17.16 3.15
C ILE A 100 20.50 -16.42 3.79
N ALA A 101 20.27 -15.18 4.22
CA ALA A 101 21.26 -14.38 4.92
C ALA A 101 21.13 -14.59 6.42
N PHE A 102 22.27 -14.80 7.08
CA PHE A 102 22.37 -14.82 8.55
C PHE A 102 23.15 -13.60 9.00
N ASP A 103 22.79 -13.05 10.16
CA ASP A 103 23.59 -11.99 10.78
C ASP A 103 24.91 -12.59 11.28
N LYS A 104 26.01 -11.92 10.94
CA LYS A 104 27.36 -12.31 11.37
C LYS A 104 27.53 -12.20 12.89
N ALA A 105 26.68 -11.42 13.56
CA ALA A 105 26.66 -11.32 15.01
C ALA A 105 26.11 -12.57 15.70
N GLU A 106 25.25 -13.36 15.04
CA GLU A 106 24.54 -14.49 15.67
C GLU A 106 25.09 -15.86 15.25
N VAL A 107 25.71 -15.98 14.08
CA VAL A 107 26.14 -17.27 13.51
C VAL A 107 27.62 -17.25 13.14
N SER A 108 28.35 -18.30 13.57
CA SER A 108 29.76 -18.48 13.25
C SER A 108 29.97 -18.97 11.81
N GLU A 109 31.02 -18.51 11.12
CA GLU A 109 31.30 -18.87 9.72
C GLU A 109 31.47 -20.38 9.50
N SER A 110 31.79 -21.16 10.54
CA SER A 110 31.94 -22.62 10.47
C SER A 110 30.63 -23.38 10.32
N ASP A 111 29.50 -22.79 10.74
CA ASP A 111 28.18 -23.43 10.65
C ASP A 111 27.41 -23.04 9.38
N ALA A 112 27.82 -21.95 8.72
CA ALA A 112 27.25 -21.48 7.47
C ALA A 112 27.74 -22.33 6.28
N LYS A 113 27.13 -23.50 6.08
CA LYS A 113 27.44 -24.41 4.97
C LYS A 113 26.69 -24.00 3.71
N ILE A 114 27.44 -23.77 2.63
CA ILE A 114 26.89 -23.64 1.27
C ILE A 114 26.57 -25.06 0.78
N PHE A 115 25.29 -25.35 0.59
CA PHE A 115 24.86 -26.58 -0.09
C PHE A 115 25.09 -26.42 -1.60
N PRO A 116 25.64 -27.45 -2.28
CA PRO A 116 25.96 -27.39 -3.71
C PRO A 116 24.73 -27.12 -4.59
#